data_AF-A0A2W0BM30-F1
#
_entry.id   AF-A0A2W0BM30-F1
#
_cell.length_a   1.000
_cell.length_b   1.000
_cell.length_c   1.000
_cell.angle_alpha   90.00
_cell.angle_beta   90.00
_cell.angle_gamma   90.00
#
_symmetry.space_group_name_H-M   'P 1'
#
loop_
_entity.id
_entity.type
_entity.pdbx_description
1 polymer ?
#
loop_
_entity_poly.entity_id
_entity_poly.type
_entity_poly.pdbx_seq_one_letter_code
_entity_poly.pdbx_strand_id
1 'polypeptide(L)'
;MPEKVTQIPKTPNILVIWGDDIGINNLSCYSHGVMGYRTPNIDRLAKEGMMFTDSYGEQSCTAGRASFITGQSGYRTGLTKVGVPGSPIGLSPEDPTVAELLKPL
;
A
#
# COMPACT_ATOMS: atom_id res chain seq x y z
N MET A 1 18.60 -11.44 26.88
CA MET A 1 19.35 -10.28 26.35
C MET A 1 18.47 -9.05 26.54
N PRO A 2 18.98 -7.92 27.03
CA PRO A 2 18.15 -6.74 27.22
C PRO A 2 17.70 -6.21 25.84
N GLU A 3 16.41 -5.93 25.73
CA GLU A 3 15.76 -5.34 24.56
C GLU A 3 16.38 -3.97 24.28
N LYS A 4 16.95 -3.78 23.09
CA LYS A 4 17.49 -2.49 22.66
C LYS A 4 16.30 -1.59 22.31
N VAL A 5 15.97 -0.64 23.18
CA VAL A 5 14.97 0.39 22.88
C VAL A 5 15.56 1.31 21.81
N THR A 6 15.18 1.08 20.56
CA THR A 6 15.59 1.93 19.44
C THR A 6 14.85 3.25 19.53
N GLN A 7 15.54 4.36 19.78
CA GLN A 7 14.93 5.69 19.68
C GLN A 7 14.41 5.87 18.25
N ILE A 8 13.11 6.12 18.12
CA ILE A 8 12.51 6.47 16.82
C ILE A 8 13.05 7.86 16.45
N PRO A 9 13.79 8.00 15.33
CA PRO A 9 14.24 9.31 14.89
C PRO A 9 13.03 10.22 14.68
N LYS A 10 13.21 11.53 14.94
CA LYS A 10 12.14 12.53 14.83
C LYS A 10 11.42 12.48 13.47
N THR A 11 12.15 12.06 12.43
CA THR A 11 11.63 11.74 11.11
C THR A 11 11.87 10.24 10.83
N PRO A 12 10.81 9.41 10.79
CA PRO A 12 10.95 7.99 10.49
C PRO A 12 11.22 7.76 9.00
N ASN A 13 11.94 6.69 8.67
CA ASN A 13 11.99 6.18 7.30
C ASN A 13 10.68 5.45 6.98
N ILE A 14 10.01 5.85 5.91
CA ILE A 14 8.74 5.26 5.48
C ILE A 14 8.97 4.39 4.25
N LEU A 15 8.65 3.09 4.35
CA LEU A 15 8.68 2.14 3.24
C LEU A 15 7.27 1.59 3.02
N VAL A 16 6.76 1.75 1.80
CA VAL A 16 5.49 1.16 1.36
C VAL A 16 5.81 0.03 0.39
N ILE A 17 5.32 -1.18 0.71
CA ILE A 17 5.37 -2.34 -0.20
C ILE A 17 3.96 -2.60 -0.68
N TRP A 18 3.75 -2.58 -1.99
CA TRP A 18 2.44 -2.73 -2.59
C TRP A 18 2.40 -3.93 -3.53
N GLY A 19 1.66 -4.98 -3.13
CA GLY A 19 1.40 -6.14 -3.98
C GLY A 19 0.41 -5.84 -5.10
N ASP A 20 0.66 -6.37 -6.29
CA ASP A 20 -0.24 -6.30 -7.45
C ASP A 20 -1.04 -7.60 -7.55
N ASP A 21 -2.36 -7.50 -7.70
CA ASP A 21 -3.28 -8.65 -7.74
C ASP A 21 -3.11 -9.66 -6.58
N ILE A 22 -2.85 -9.16 -5.36
CA ILE A 22 -2.74 -9.97 -4.15
C ILE A 22 -4.06 -9.95 -3.38
N GLY A 23 -4.75 -11.10 -3.32
CA GLY A 23 -5.91 -11.31 -2.47
C GLY A 23 -5.51 -11.65 -1.03
N ILE A 24 -6.44 -11.46 -0.08
CA ILE A 24 -6.21 -11.72 1.35
C ILE A 24 -5.69 -13.14 1.63
N ASN A 25 -6.26 -14.14 0.93
CA ASN A 25 -5.87 -15.54 1.11
C ASN A 25 -4.48 -15.87 0.55
N ASN A 26 -3.91 -15.00 -0.29
CA ASN A 26 -2.57 -15.22 -0.82
C ASN A 26 -1.48 -15.03 0.25
N LEU A 27 -1.76 -14.35 1.36
CA LEU A 27 -0.80 -14.16 2.44
C LEU A 27 -1.05 -15.19 3.55
N SER A 28 -0.02 -15.93 3.96
CA SER A 28 -0.20 -17.01 4.94
C SER A 28 -0.45 -16.54 6.36
N CYS A 29 -0.24 -15.26 6.66
CA CYS A 29 -0.71 -14.63 7.89
C CYS A 29 -2.24 -14.54 7.98
N TYR A 30 -2.95 -14.47 6.86
CA TYR A 30 -4.42 -14.50 6.82
C TYR A 30 -4.99 -15.89 6.52
N SER A 31 -4.40 -16.63 5.57
CA SER A 31 -4.91 -17.96 5.20
C SER A 31 -4.45 -19.08 6.12
N HIS A 32 -3.56 -18.79 7.08
CA HIS A 32 -2.95 -19.78 7.97
C HIS A 32 -2.28 -20.96 7.26
N GLY A 33 -1.88 -20.78 5.99
CA GLY A 33 -1.20 -21.79 5.16
C GLY A 33 -2.15 -22.75 4.44
N VAL A 34 -3.46 -22.49 4.45
CA VAL A 34 -4.46 -23.27 3.70
C VAL A 34 -4.13 -23.33 2.20
N MET A 35 -3.49 -22.29 1.65
CA MET A 35 -3.09 -22.25 0.24
C MET A 35 -1.89 -23.15 -0.10
N GLY A 36 -1.31 -23.88 0.87
CA GLY A 36 -0.22 -24.82 0.64
C GLY A 36 1.19 -24.21 0.59
N TYR A 37 1.31 -22.89 0.74
CA TYR A 37 2.59 -22.18 0.82
C TYR A 37 2.63 -21.21 2.01
N ARG A 38 3.82 -20.65 2.25
CA ARG A 38 4.09 -19.66 3.30
C ARG A 38 4.77 -18.42 2.74
N THR A 39 4.47 -17.28 3.34
CA THR A 39 5.07 -15.96 3.07
C THR A 39 5.89 -15.50 4.27
N PRO A 40 7.00 -16.18 4.62
CA PRO A 40 7.65 -16.06 5.93
C PRO A 40 8.10 -14.64 6.29
N ASN A 41 8.54 -13.85 5.30
CA ASN A 41 8.93 -12.45 5.53
C ASN A 41 7.73 -11.54 5.81
N ILE A 42 6.58 -11.78 5.16
CA ILE A 42 5.35 -11.01 5.40
C ILE A 42 4.71 -11.46 6.72
N ASP A 43 4.73 -12.76 7.00
CA ASP A 43 4.25 -13.33 8.26
C ASP A 43 5.03 -12.76 9.46
N ARG A 44 6.34 -12.54 9.30
CA ARG A 44 7.17 -11.87 10.30
C ARG A 44 6.71 -10.43 10.53
N LEU A 45 6.47 -9.64 9.47
CA LEU A 45 5.96 -8.26 9.60
C LEU A 45 4.60 -8.22 10.31
N ALA A 46 3.71 -9.16 9.98
CA ALA A 46 2.42 -9.30 10.63
C ALA A 46 2.52 -9.62 12.13
N LYS A 47 3.48 -10.47 12.52
CA LYS A 47 3.71 -10.84 13.93
C LYS A 47 4.40 -9.74 14.74
N GLU A 48 5.33 -9.01 14.14
CA GLU A 48 6.09 -7.94 14.80
C GLU A 48 5.34 -6.59 14.79
N GLY A 49 4.30 -6.46 13.97
CA GLY A 49 3.54 -5.24 13.77
C GLY A 49 2.04 -5.41 13.98
N MET A 50 1.27 -4.82 13.06
CA MET A 50 -0.19 -4.81 13.08
C MET A 50 -0.73 -5.45 11.81
N MET A 51 -1.84 -6.18 11.95
CA MET A 51 -2.64 -6.69 10.84
C MET A 51 -4.01 -6.01 10.82
N PHE A 52 -4.52 -5.77 9.62
CA PHE A 52 -5.86 -5.24 9.41
C PHE A 52 -6.79 -6.37 8.97
N THR A 53 -7.91 -6.58 9.67
CA THR A 53 -8.96 -7.51 9.24
C THR A 53 -9.80 -6.91 8.11
N ASP A 54 -9.94 -5.58 8.12
CA ASP A 54 -10.79 -4.81 7.23
C ASP A 54 -9.95 -3.71 6.58
N SER A 55 -9.51 -3.94 5.33
CA SER A 55 -8.72 -2.99 4.54
C SER A 55 -9.27 -2.97 3.12
N TYR A 56 -9.79 -1.81 2.70
CA TYR A 56 -10.48 -1.65 1.42
C TYR A 56 -9.63 -0.83 0.44
N GLY A 57 -9.66 -1.22 -0.82
CA GLY A 57 -9.04 -0.51 -1.93
C GLY A 57 -9.99 -0.38 -3.10
N GLU A 58 -9.68 0.52 -4.03
CA GLU A 58 -10.44 0.67 -5.27
C GLU A 58 -10.24 -0.53 -6.20
N GLN A 59 -11.28 -0.88 -6.96
CA GLN A 59 -11.36 -2.10 -7.76
C GLN A 59 -10.55 -2.12 -9.08
N SER A 60 -9.48 -1.31 -9.22
CA SER A 60 -8.55 -1.41 -10.36
C SER A 60 -7.13 -0.97 -10.02
N CYS A 61 -6.12 -1.43 -10.78
CA CYS A 61 -4.73 -1.03 -10.58
C CYS A 61 -4.57 0.49 -10.63
N THR A 62 -5.17 1.16 -11.62
CA THR A 62 -5.08 2.61 -11.82
C THR A 62 -5.80 3.36 -10.71
N ALA A 63 -7.04 2.96 -10.39
CA ALA A 63 -7.84 3.62 -9.35
C ALA A 63 -7.22 3.43 -7.96
N GLY A 64 -6.82 2.20 -7.62
CA GLY A 64 -6.20 1.87 -6.35
C GLY A 64 -4.92 2.68 -6.12
N ARG A 65 -4.01 2.67 -7.10
CA ARG A 65 -2.75 3.42 -7.05
C ARG A 65 -2.97 4.93 -6.97
N ALA A 66 -3.87 5.47 -7.78
CA ALA A 66 -4.21 6.88 -7.72
C ALA A 66 -4.73 7.27 -6.34
N SER A 67 -5.69 6.51 -5.79
CA SER A 67 -6.32 6.83 -4.52
C SER A 67 -5.37 6.78 -3.33
N PHE A 68 -4.42 5.85 -3.32
CA PHE A 68 -3.38 5.83 -2.28
C PHE A 68 -2.39 6.98 -2.42
N ILE A 69 -1.92 7.24 -3.65
CA ILE A 69 -0.89 8.24 -3.91
C ILE A 69 -1.42 9.63 -3.55
N THR A 70 -2.68 9.94 -3.87
CA THR A 70 -3.27 11.26 -3.63
C THR A 70 -4.10 11.35 -2.35
N GLY A 71 -4.48 10.22 -1.75
CA GLY A 71 -5.42 10.17 -0.63
C GLY A 71 -6.87 10.54 -1.03
N GLN A 72 -7.19 10.58 -2.32
CA GLN A 72 -8.51 10.96 -2.83
C GLN A 72 -9.25 9.76 -3.43
N SER A 73 -10.58 9.78 -3.43
CA SER A 73 -11.35 8.78 -4.20
C SER A 73 -11.09 8.96 -5.70
N GLY A 74 -11.11 7.85 -6.45
CA GLY A 74 -10.94 7.85 -7.91
C GLY A 74 -11.96 8.73 -8.65
N TYR A 75 -13.11 9.05 -8.03
CA TYR A 75 -14.08 10.01 -8.59
C TYR A 75 -13.53 11.45 -8.67
N ARG A 76 -12.63 11.85 -7.76
CA ARG A 76 -12.05 13.19 -7.77
C ARG A 76 -10.94 13.34 -8.80
N THR A 77 -10.10 12.30 -8.94
CA THR A 77 -9.00 12.27 -9.92
C THR A 77 -9.47 11.86 -11.32
N GLY A 78 -10.68 11.30 -11.45
CA GLY A 78 -11.21 10.76 -12.70
C GLY A 78 -10.59 9.40 -13.10
N LEU A 79 -9.61 8.90 -12.35
CA LEU A 79 -8.86 7.68 -12.62
C LEU A 79 -9.60 6.42 -12.15
N THR A 80 -10.81 6.19 -12.66
CA THR A 80 -11.70 5.07 -12.24
C THR A 80 -11.55 3.82 -13.10
N LYS A 81 -10.87 3.91 -14.25
CA LYS A 81 -10.69 2.83 -15.22
C LYS A 81 -9.21 2.50 -15.39
N VAL A 82 -8.95 1.30 -15.92
CA VAL A 82 -7.59 0.87 -16.26
C VAL A 82 -7.01 1.82 -17.30
N GLY A 83 -5.90 2.47 -16.95
CA GLY A 83 -5.12 3.29 -17.86
C GLY A 83 -4.48 2.42 -18.95
N VAL A 84 -4.53 2.90 -20.19
CA VAL A 84 -3.89 2.25 -21.33
C VAL A 84 -2.69 3.09 -21.79
N PRO A 85 -1.62 2.47 -22.31
CA PRO A 85 -0.52 3.21 -22.90
C PRO A 85 -1.02 4.19 -23.97
N GLY A 86 -0.56 5.44 -23.90
CA GLY A 86 -1.00 6.50 -24.81
C GLY A 86 -2.34 7.16 -24.45
N SER A 87 -2.96 6.80 -23.33
CA SER A 87 -4.14 7.51 -22.81
C SER A 87 -3.83 9.00 -22.60
N PRO A 88 -4.71 9.93 -23.06
CA PRO A 88 -4.57 11.34 -22.76
C PRO A 88 -4.95 11.68 -21.31
N ILE A 89 -5.59 10.74 -20.60
CA ILE A 89 -6.02 10.89 -19.20
C ILE A 89 -5.02 10.16 -18.30
N GLY A 90 -4.51 10.87 -17.30
CA GLY A 90 -3.56 10.39 -16.29
C GLY A 90 -3.69 11.19 -15.00
N LEU A 91 -2.76 10.98 -14.07
CA LEU A 91 -2.71 11.77 -12.83
C LEU A 91 -2.43 13.24 -13.18
N SER A 92 -3.22 14.15 -12.62
CA SER A 92 -3.05 15.59 -12.88
C SER A 92 -1.81 16.12 -12.13
N PRO A 93 -1.03 17.03 -12.73
CA PRO A 93 0.06 17.72 -12.02
C PRO A 93 -0.39 18.55 -10.82
N GLU A 94 -1.68 18.89 -10.76
CA GLU A 94 -2.29 19.66 -9.68
C GLU A 94 -2.73 18.78 -8.50
N ASP A 95 -2.81 17.45 -8.67
CA ASP A 95 -3.15 16.51 -7.61
C ASP A 95 -1.93 16.27 -6.69
N PRO A 96 -1.96 16.73 -5.42
CA PRO A 96 -0.82 16.54 -4.53
C PRO A 96 -0.65 15.06 -4.18
N THR A 97 0.60 14.60 -4.20
CA THR A 97 0.96 13.22 -3.88
C THR A 97 1.54 13.09 -2.47
N VAL A 98 1.39 11.92 -1.85
CA VAL A 98 2.04 11.59 -0.58
C VAL A 98 3.56 11.78 -0.66
N ALA A 99 4.17 11.51 -1.82
CA ALA A 99 5.60 11.71 -2.03
C ALA A 99 5.99 13.20 -1.98
N GLU A 100 5.22 14.08 -2.60
CA GLU A 100 5.45 15.53 -2.55
C GLU A 100 5.26 16.10 -1.15
N LEU A 101 4.26 15.61 -0.42
CA LEU A 101 3.99 16.02 0.96
C LEU A 101 5.07 15.54 1.94
N LEU A 102 5.69 14.38 1.69
CA LEU A 102 6.78 13.85 2.51
C LEU A 102 8.16 14.39 2.12
N LYS A 103 8.34 14.91 0.90
CA LYS A 103 9.63 15.42 0.40
C LYS A 103 10.29 16.52 1.26
N PRO A 104 9.57 17.47 1.88
CA PRO A 104 10.20 18.51 2.69
C PRO A 104 10.50 18.09 4.14
N LEU A 105 10.15 16.86 4.55
CA LEU A 105 10.34 16.36 5.92
C LEU A 105 11.79 15.96 6.22
#